data_AF-A0A374U1D5-F1
#
_entry.id   AF-A0A374U1D5-F1
#
_cell.length_a   1.000
_cell.length_b   1.000
_cell.length_c   1.000
_cell.angle_alpha   90.00
_cell.angle_beta   90.00
_cell.angle_gamma   90.00
#
_symmetry.space_group_name_H-M   'P 1'
#
loop_
_entity.id
_entity.type
_entity.pdbx_description
1 polymer ?
#
loop_
_entity_poly.entity_id
_entity_poly.type
_entity_poly.pdbx_seq_one_letter_code
_entity_poly.pdbx_strand_id
1 'polypeptide(L)'
;MDIRELLLKHKNELLDVDLSCLEEELDTGEYDKPYIEGCRELIGGIRDERRRAVERTSKRARREERSDKRAGMLQEPSRSCGDISANGIAGDSNAIADIAAISSSSNARELLKSYIENHPELDQSFVEQHIGSLPGEAIDVFLELLTFDEVFLDRYFDVLDQAKVARFQTFSEEFFIRHYDDLSETIVLKQGVNSWKKKADRSRKLNTFLRLKGVQF
;
A
#
# COMPACT_ATOMS: atom_id res chain seq x y z
N MET A 1 8.64 -2.06 5.22
CA MET A 1 7.94 -2.55 6.43
C MET A 1 8.96 -3.21 7.34
N ASP A 2 9.12 -2.80 8.61
CA ASP A 2 10.04 -3.50 9.53
C ASP A 2 9.36 -4.76 10.11
N ILE A 3 9.60 -5.90 9.46
CA ILE A 3 9.11 -7.22 9.86
C ILE A 3 9.64 -7.60 11.25
N ARG A 4 10.88 -7.22 11.57
CA ARG A 4 11.54 -7.53 12.84
C ARG A 4 10.92 -6.78 14.03
N GLU A 5 10.58 -5.51 13.88
CA GLU A 5 9.84 -4.77 14.92
C GLU A 5 8.47 -5.42 15.17
N LEU A 6 7.72 -5.70 14.09
CA LEU A 6 6.39 -6.31 14.17
C LEU A 6 6.42 -7.67 14.90
N LEU A 7 7.40 -8.52 14.57
CA LEU A 7 7.60 -9.83 15.21
C LEU A 7 7.93 -9.72 16.70
N LEU A 8 8.75 -8.74 17.12
CA LEU A 8 9.12 -8.55 18.52
C LEU A 8 7.96 -7.97 19.35
N LYS A 9 7.23 -7.00 18.77
CA LYS A 9 6.21 -6.20 19.44
C LYS A 9 4.86 -6.93 19.59
N HIS A 10 4.47 -7.69 18.56
CA HIS A 10 3.14 -8.33 18.48
C HIS A 10 3.19 -9.87 18.54
N LYS A 11 4.27 -10.47 19.07
CA LYS A 11 4.51 -11.93 19.07
C LYS A 11 3.35 -12.81 19.58
N ASN A 12 2.56 -12.26 20.52
CA ASN A 12 1.42 -12.92 21.15
C ASN A 12 0.10 -12.75 20.38
N GLU A 13 0.02 -11.77 19.47
CA GLU A 13 -1.20 -11.34 18.77
C GLU A 13 -1.24 -11.81 17.31
N LEU A 14 -0.06 -12.02 16.71
CA LEU A 14 0.09 -12.68 15.42
C LEU A 14 -0.61 -14.04 15.40
N LEU A 15 -1.32 -14.36 14.34
CA LEU A 15 -1.86 -15.67 13.99
C LEU A 15 -0.87 -16.41 13.09
N ASP A 16 -1.03 -17.72 12.93
CA ASP A 16 -0.10 -18.50 12.09
C ASP A 16 -0.21 -18.13 10.59
N VAL A 17 -1.37 -17.62 10.15
CA VAL A 17 -1.58 -17.00 8.82
C VAL A 17 -0.77 -15.73 8.65
N ASP A 18 -0.70 -14.89 9.69
CA ASP A 18 0.08 -13.64 9.64
C ASP A 18 1.58 -13.95 9.53
N LEU A 19 2.05 -14.96 10.27
CA LEU A 19 3.43 -15.44 10.18
C LEU A 19 3.77 -15.97 8.77
N SER A 20 2.84 -16.64 8.09
CA SER A 20 3.03 -17.06 6.70
C SER A 20 3.07 -15.88 5.73
N CYS A 21 2.22 -14.86 5.88
CA CYS A 21 2.34 -13.64 5.07
C CYS A 21 3.66 -12.89 5.34
N LEU A 22 4.17 -12.88 6.58
CA LEU A 22 5.50 -12.31 6.87
C LEU A 22 6.65 -13.13 6.28
N GLU A 23 6.50 -14.44 6.11
CA GLU A 23 7.46 -15.27 5.34
C GLU A 23 7.38 -14.97 3.83
N GLU A 24 6.18 -14.85 3.27
CA GLU A 24 5.97 -14.47 1.86
C GLU A 24 6.61 -13.09 1.55
N GLU A 25 6.55 -12.13 2.46
CA GLU A 25 7.21 -10.82 2.33
C GLU A 25 8.74 -10.89 2.45
N LEU A 26 9.29 -11.73 3.35
CA LEU A 26 10.75 -11.93 3.46
C LEU A 26 11.35 -12.62 2.23
N ASP A 27 10.55 -13.40 1.51
CA ASP A 27 10.98 -14.15 0.33
C ASP A 27 10.85 -13.33 -0.97
N THR A 28 10.10 -12.22 -0.95
CA THR A 28 9.82 -11.38 -2.13
C THR A 28 10.31 -9.93 -2.02
N GLY A 29 10.53 -9.40 -0.82
CA GLY A 29 10.99 -8.04 -0.59
C GLY A 29 12.52 -7.87 -0.60
N GLU A 30 12.96 -6.63 -0.79
CA GLU A 30 14.39 -6.25 -0.82
C GLU A 30 14.98 -6.15 0.60
N TYR A 31 15.24 -7.30 1.21
CA TYR A 31 15.89 -7.41 2.52
C TYR A 31 17.27 -8.07 2.43
N ASP A 32 18.18 -7.70 3.33
CA ASP A 32 19.49 -8.35 3.40
C ASP A 32 19.41 -9.74 4.07
N LYS A 33 20.31 -10.65 3.67
CA LYS A 33 20.29 -12.06 4.10
C LYS A 33 20.29 -12.25 5.64
N PRO A 34 21.14 -11.59 6.45
CA PRO A 34 21.10 -11.79 7.89
C PRO A 34 19.86 -11.18 8.55
N TYR A 35 19.23 -10.14 7.98
CA TYR A 35 17.89 -9.70 8.41
C TYR A 35 16.82 -10.76 8.12
N ILE A 36 16.82 -11.36 6.91
CA ILE A 36 15.91 -12.45 6.55
C ILE A 36 16.07 -13.67 7.48
N GLU A 37 17.32 -14.10 7.72
CA GLU A 37 17.63 -15.20 8.63
C GLU A 37 17.16 -14.91 10.06
N GLY A 38 17.48 -13.73 10.60
CA GLY A 38 17.03 -13.32 11.94
C GLY A 38 15.51 -13.20 12.09
N CYS A 39 14.79 -12.77 11.05
CA CYS A 39 13.32 -12.74 11.06
C CYS A 39 12.72 -14.15 10.97
N ARG A 40 13.29 -15.04 10.14
CA ARG A 40 12.88 -16.45 10.07
C ARG A 40 13.14 -17.19 11.39
N GLU A 41 14.25 -16.91 12.09
CA GLU A 41 14.49 -17.44 13.44
C GLU A 41 13.42 -16.98 14.45
N LEU A 42 13.02 -15.70 14.42
CA LEU A 42 11.95 -15.19 15.27
C LEU A 42 10.60 -15.85 14.95
N ILE A 43 10.24 -16.00 13.67
CA ILE A 43 9.01 -16.69 13.24
C ILE A 43 9.01 -18.16 13.68
N GLY A 44 10.13 -18.85 13.49
CA GLY A 44 10.35 -20.21 13.97
C GLY A 44 10.20 -20.31 15.49
N GLY A 45 10.82 -19.39 16.24
CA GLY A 45 10.72 -19.28 17.70
C GLY A 45 9.29 -19.07 18.19
N ILE A 46 8.52 -18.20 17.53
CA ILE A 46 7.10 -17.96 17.84
C ILE A 46 6.26 -19.22 17.58
N ARG A 47 6.45 -19.90 16.44
CA ARG A 47 5.76 -21.16 16.13
C ARG A 47 6.13 -22.28 17.10
N ASP A 48 7.38 -22.32 17.58
CA ASP A 48 7.81 -23.31 18.56
C ASP A 48 7.39 -22.97 20.00
N GLU A 49 7.29 -21.70 20.38
CA GLU A 49 6.61 -21.27 21.62
C GLU A 49 5.14 -21.72 21.61
N ARG A 50 4.43 -21.52 20.50
CA ARG A 50 3.06 -22.03 20.29
C ARG A 50 2.98 -23.54 20.33
N ARG A 51 3.86 -24.25 19.61
CA ARG A 51 3.95 -25.73 19.65
C ARG A 51 4.16 -26.22 21.08
N ARG A 52 5.06 -25.59 21.85
CA ARG A 52 5.35 -25.94 23.25
C ARG A 52 4.19 -25.59 24.19
N ALA A 53 3.47 -24.50 23.94
CA ALA A 53 2.25 -24.15 24.67
C ALA A 53 1.11 -25.16 24.40
N VAL A 54 0.86 -25.45 23.13
CA VAL A 54 -0.09 -26.49 22.67
C VAL A 54 0.34 -27.87 23.16
N GLU A 55 1.63 -28.19 23.27
CA GLU A 55 2.10 -29.43 23.87
C GLU A 55 1.91 -29.46 25.39
N ARG A 56 2.01 -28.33 26.09
CA ARG A 56 1.74 -28.25 27.53
C ARG A 56 0.24 -28.43 27.81
N THR A 57 -0.63 -27.76 27.05
CA THR A 57 -2.08 -27.99 27.14
C THR A 57 -2.46 -29.39 26.65
N SER A 58 -1.84 -29.91 25.59
CA SER A 58 -2.05 -31.28 25.11
C SER A 58 -1.46 -32.34 26.04
N LYS A 59 -0.44 -32.07 26.86
CA LYS A 59 0.03 -33.00 27.91
C LYS A 59 -0.92 -33.01 29.11
N ARG A 60 -1.69 -31.94 29.31
CA ARG A 60 -2.83 -31.89 30.24
C ARG A 60 -4.04 -32.63 29.65
N ALA A 61 -4.45 -32.31 28.42
CA ALA A 61 -5.62 -32.87 27.74
C ALA A 61 -5.44 -34.32 27.24
N ARG A 62 -4.24 -34.79 26.83
CA ARG A 62 -4.00 -36.22 26.50
C ARG A 62 -3.96 -37.15 27.72
N ARG A 63 -4.26 -36.61 28.90
CA ARG A 63 -4.63 -37.38 30.10
C ARG A 63 -6.12 -37.72 30.12
N GLU A 64 -6.92 -37.05 29.29
CA GLU A 64 -8.38 -37.12 29.17
C GLU A 64 -8.77 -37.64 27.77
N GLU A 65 -8.16 -37.13 26.70
CA GLU A 65 -8.39 -37.54 25.31
C GLU A 65 -7.27 -38.46 24.79
N ARG A 66 -7.59 -39.77 24.76
CA ARG A 66 -6.81 -40.82 24.08
C ARG A 66 -7.58 -41.50 22.93
N SER A 67 -8.56 -40.78 22.35
CA SER A 67 -9.43 -41.24 21.27
C SER A 67 -9.13 -40.52 19.95
N ASP A 68 -8.75 -41.34 18.95
CA ASP A 68 -8.88 -41.11 17.50
C ASP A 68 -7.98 -40.09 16.76
N LYS A 69 -8.12 -40.05 15.43
CA LYS A 69 -6.99 -40.04 14.47
C LYS A 69 -7.29 -39.33 13.13
N ARG A 70 -6.26 -38.65 12.56
CA ARG A 70 -5.86 -38.51 11.11
C ARG A 70 -6.89 -37.97 10.08
N ALA A 71 -6.53 -37.39 8.92
CA ALA A 71 -5.26 -36.93 8.32
C ALA A 71 -5.48 -36.05 7.05
N GLY A 72 -4.53 -35.12 6.75
CA GLY A 72 -4.07 -34.72 5.38
C GLY A 72 -5.02 -33.95 4.43
N MET A 73 -4.59 -33.42 3.25
CA MET A 73 -3.26 -32.98 2.72
C MET A 73 -3.44 -32.26 1.34
N LEU A 74 -2.41 -31.54 0.83
CA LEU A 74 -2.18 -31.02 -0.56
C LEU A 74 -2.72 -29.61 -0.96
N GLN A 75 -2.46 -29.15 -2.21
CA GLN A 75 -1.79 -27.86 -2.52
C GLN A 75 -2.16 -27.20 -3.90
N GLU A 76 -1.87 -25.88 -4.05
CA GLU A 76 -1.68 -24.90 -5.21
C GLU A 76 -1.58 -25.38 -6.70
N PRO A 77 -1.60 -24.54 -7.81
CA PRO A 77 -1.25 -23.09 -7.92
C PRO A 77 -1.88 -22.14 -9.02
N SER A 78 -1.64 -20.81 -8.87
CA SER A 78 -1.25 -19.72 -9.84
C SER A 78 -2.03 -19.27 -11.13
N ARG A 79 -1.67 -18.06 -11.63
CA ARG A 79 -2.26 -17.24 -12.74
C ARG A 79 -1.22 -16.76 -13.78
N SER A 80 -1.64 -16.18 -14.93
CA SER A 80 -0.99 -14.99 -15.57
C SER A 80 -1.83 -14.34 -16.70
N CYS A 81 -1.54 -13.07 -17.06
CA CYS A 81 -2.03 -12.26 -18.21
C CYS A 81 -0.86 -11.40 -18.78
N GLY A 82 -1.08 -10.52 -19.77
CA GLY A 82 -0.04 -9.63 -20.33
C GLY A 82 -0.56 -8.35 -21.00
N ASP A 83 0.36 -7.46 -21.43
CA ASP A 83 0.14 -6.03 -21.71
C ASP A 83 0.53 -5.55 -23.13
N ILE A 84 0.16 -4.29 -23.48
CA ILE A 84 0.51 -3.58 -24.74
C ILE A 84 0.59 -2.04 -24.53
N SER A 85 1.48 -1.35 -25.28
CA SER A 85 1.32 0.02 -25.85
C SER A 85 2.08 1.23 -25.23
N ALA A 86 1.86 2.42 -25.84
CA ALA A 86 2.44 3.78 -25.62
C ALA A 86 3.86 4.01 -26.21
N ASN A 87 4.34 5.23 -26.54
CA ASN A 87 3.73 6.59 -26.70
C ASN A 87 4.41 7.28 -27.94
N GLY A 88 4.32 8.58 -28.30
CA GLY A 88 3.71 9.82 -27.77
C GLY A 88 4.06 11.05 -28.67
N ILE A 89 3.58 12.27 -28.35
CA ILE A 89 3.84 13.56 -29.05
C ILE A 89 4.01 14.69 -28.00
N ALA A 90 4.65 15.83 -28.32
CA ALA A 90 4.97 16.93 -27.38
C ALA A 90 4.41 18.31 -27.80
N GLY A 91 4.16 19.23 -26.84
CA GLY A 91 3.59 20.57 -27.10
C GLY A 91 3.65 21.63 -25.96
N ASP A 92 4.47 21.43 -24.93
CA ASP A 92 4.07 21.69 -23.54
C ASP A 92 4.19 23.16 -23.04
N SER A 93 5.13 23.96 -23.56
CA SER A 93 5.65 25.15 -22.85
C SER A 93 4.68 26.32 -22.61
N ASN A 94 3.56 26.44 -23.35
CA ASN A 94 2.65 27.58 -23.20
C ASN A 94 1.75 27.44 -21.96
N ALA A 95 1.30 26.23 -21.64
CA ALA A 95 0.25 26.01 -20.65
C ALA A 95 0.66 26.39 -19.21
N ILE A 96 1.96 26.33 -18.89
CA ILE A 96 2.49 26.72 -17.56
C ILE A 96 2.16 28.20 -17.26
N ALA A 97 2.25 29.08 -18.26
CA ALA A 97 1.99 30.50 -18.10
C ALA A 97 0.50 30.79 -17.87
N ASP A 98 -0.38 30.11 -18.61
CA ASP A 98 -1.83 30.20 -18.44
C ASP A 98 -2.25 29.67 -17.06
N ILE A 99 -1.75 28.50 -16.66
CA ILE A 99 -1.99 27.90 -15.33
C ILE A 99 -1.60 28.87 -14.22
N ALA A 100 -0.40 29.46 -14.27
CA ALA A 100 0.07 30.43 -13.27
C ALA A 100 -0.79 31.71 -13.22
N ALA A 101 -1.27 32.19 -14.38
CA ALA A 101 -2.18 33.33 -14.45
C ALA A 101 -3.56 32.99 -13.85
N ILE A 102 -4.11 31.81 -14.15
CA ILE A 102 -5.38 31.34 -13.60
C ILE A 102 -5.28 31.18 -12.07
N SER A 103 -4.19 30.62 -11.56
CA SER A 103 -3.92 30.47 -10.11
C SER A 103 -3.84 31.80 -9.34
N SER A 104 -3.78 32.95 -10.02
CA SER A 104 -3.86 34.27 -9.38
C SER A 104 -5.30 34.79 -9.20
N SER A 105 -6.32 33.98 -9.55
CA SER A 105 -7.74 34.36 -9.54
C SER A 105 -8.49 33.88 -8.31
N SER A 106 -9.53 34.62 -7.86
CA SER A 106 -10.37 34.21 -6.71
C SER A 106 -11.10 32.88 -6.88
N ASN A 107 -11.24 32.42 -8.13
CA ASN A 107 -11.93 31.19 -8.52
C ASN A 107 -10.94 30.22 -9.21
N ALA A 108 -9.67 30.23 -8.77
CA ALA A 108 -8.57 29.50 -9.41
C ALA A 108 -8.91 28.03 -9.64
N ARG A 109 -9.45 27.32 -8.63
CA ARG A 109 -9.75 25.89 -8.71
C ARG A 109 -10.73 25.53 -9.83
N GLU A 110 -11.85 26.24 -9.92
CA GLU A 110 -12.88 25.98 -10.95
C GLU A 110 -12.36 26.30 -12.35
N LEU A 111 -11.58 27.39 -12.49
CA LEU A 111 -10.98 27.80 -13.76
C LEU A 111 -9.86 26.85 -14.21
N LEU A 112 -8.97 26.43 -13.29
CA LEU A 112 -7.92 25.43 -13.54
C LEU A 112 -8.55 24.10 -13.95
N LYS A 113 -9.61 23.67 -13.26
CA LYS A 113 -10.36 22.48 -13.62
C LYS A 113 -10.90 22.56 -15.05
N SER A 114 -11.62 23.63 -15.39
CA SER A 114 -12.16 23.80 -16.75
C SER A 114 -11.06 24.01 -17.81
N TYR A 115 -9.88 24.52 -17.45
CA TYR A 115 -8.73 24.58 -18.35
C TYR A 115 -8.20 23.16 -18.64
N ILE A 116 -7.90 22.37 -17.61
CA ILE A 116 -7.40 20.99 -17.73
C ILE A 116 -8.40 20.09 -18.46
N GLU A 117 -9.71 20.22 -18.19
CA GLU A 117 -10.77 19.48 -18.91
C GLU A 117 -10.88 19.82 -20.42
N ASN A 118 -10.31 20.95 -20.88
CA ASN A 118 -10.27 21.34 -22.30
C ASN A 118 -8.89 21.15 -22.97
N HIS A 119 -7.84 20.87 -22.19
CA HIS A 119 -6.46 20.74 -22.66
C HIS A 119 -5.92 19.32 -22.36
N PRO A 120 -6.25 18.31 -23.20
CA PRO A 120 -5.87 16.91 -22.97
C PRO A 120 -4.36 16.64 -23.06
N GLU A 121 -3.56 17.61 -23.53
CA GLU A 121 -2.10 17.62 -23.45
C GLU A 121 -1.55 17.78 -22.01
N LEU A 122 -2.39 18.16 -21.05
CA LEU A 122 -2.02 18.33 -19.64
C LEU A 122 -2.17 17.02 -18.86
N ASP A 123 -1.44 16.00 -19.32
CA ASP A 123 -1.42 14.65 -18.76
C ASP A 123 -0.37 14.49 -17.63
N GLN A 124 -0.14 13.25 -17.19
CA GLN A 124 0.95 12.94 -16.25
C GLN A 124 2.34 13.36 -16.79
N SER A 125 2.58 13.22 -18.10
CA SER A 125 3.85 13.56 -18.75
C SER A 125 4.13 15.07 -18.69
N PHE A 126 3.10 15.91 -18.87
CA PHE A 126 3.16 17.35 -18.67
C PHE A 126 3.46 17.69 -17.20
N VAL A 127 2.74 17.09 -16.26
CA VAL A 127 2.93 17.37 -14.82
C VAL A 127 4.32 16.92 -14.36
N GLU A 128 4.82 15.77 -14.79
CA GLU A 128 6.16 15.28 -14.46
C GLU A 128 7.27 16.23 -14.93
N GLN A 129 7.18 16.73 -16.17
CA GLN A 129 8.16 17.69 -16.70
C GLN A 129 8.13 19.05 -16.00
N HIS A 130 7.02 19.42 -15.35
CA HIS A 130 6.77 20.79 -14.90
C HIS A 130 6.37 20.94 -13.43
N ILE A 131 6.38 19.85 -12.63
CA ILE A 131 5.98 19.87 -11.21
C ILE A 131 6.71 20.93 -10.37
N GLY A 132 8.00 21.18 -10.64
CA GLY A 132 8.79 22.24 -9.98
C GLY A 132 8.50 23.67 -10.42
N SER A 133 7.65 23.86 -11.44
CA SER A 133 7.22 25.16 -11.99
C SER A 133 5.72 25.41 -11.85
N LEU A 134 4.93 24.38 -11.54
CA LEU A 134 3.50 24.49 -11.32
C LEU A 134 3.21 25.08 -9.92
N PRO A 135 2.23 25.98 -9.78
CA PRO A 135 1.78 26.44 -8.47
C PRO A 135 1.06 25.30 -7.72
N GLY A 136 1.19 25.27 -6.39
CA GLY A 136 0.62 24.21 -5.56
C GLY A 136 -0.87 23.96 -5.80
N GLU A 137 -1.67 25.02 -5.98
CA GLU A 137 -3.10 24.93 -6.31
C GLU A 137 -3.39 24.18 -7.63
N ALA A 138 -2.48 24.26 -8.62
CA ALA A 138 -2.62 23.51 -9.87
C ALA A 138 -2.26 22.03 -9.68
N ILE A 139 -1.19 21.73 -8.93
CA ILE A 139 -0.84 20.35 -8.54
C ILE A 139 -2.02 19.70 -7.77
N ASP A 140 -2.64 20.47 -6.89
CA ASP A 140 -3.83 20.11 -6.12
C ASP A 140 -5.04 19.75 -6.98
N VAL A 141 -5.22 20.42 -8.13
CA VAL A 141 -6.29 20.17 -9.10
C VAL A 141 -5.91 19.00 -10.03
N PHE A 142 -4.65 18.87 -10.45
CA PHE A 142 -4.17 17.70 -11.17
C PHE A 142 -4.37 16.41 -10.36
N LEU A 143 -4.06 16.42 -9.06
CA LEU A 143 -4.33 15.32 -8.13
C LEU A 143 -5.82 15.01 -7.92
N GLU A 144 -6.73 15.92 -8.28
CA GLU A 144 -8.19 15.72 -8.20
C GLU A 144 -8.84 15.27 -9.52
N LEU A 145 -8.13 15.41 -10.66
CA LEU A 145 -8.68 15.16 -12.01
C LEU A 145 -7.98 14.04 -12.78
N LEU A 146 -6.65 13.94 -12.66
CA LEU A 146 -5.86 12.89 -13.31
C LEU A 146 -5.77 11.65 -12.42
N THR A 147 -5.48 10.51 -13.02
CA THR A 147 -5.01 9.32 -12.30
C THR A 147 -3.53 9.16 -12.61
N PHE A 148 -2.69 9.23 -11.57
CA PHE A 148 -1.26 9.04 -11.67
C PHE A 148 -0.88 7.58 -11.39
N ASP A 149 0.20 7.10 -12.01
CA ASP A 149 0.76 5.79 -11.67
C ASP A 149 1.62 5.83 -10.39
N GLU A 150 1.87 4.65 -9.81
CA GLU A 150 2.64 4.53 -8.57
C GLU A 150 4.12 4.92 -8.72
N VAL A 151 4.70 4.88 -9.93
CA VAL A 151 6.10 5.28 -10.17
C VAL A 151 6.23 6.80 -10.12
N PHE A 152 5.24 7.53 -10.65
CA PHE A 152 5.12 8.98 -10.46
C PHE A 152 4.86 9.32 -8.98
N LEU A 153 3.89 8.64 -8.34
CA LEU A 153 3.54 8.92 -6.94
C LEU A 153 4.71 8.63 -5.98
N ASP A 154 5.46 7.55 -6.18
CA ASP A 154 6.69 7.25 -5.43
C ASP A 154 7.76 8.33 -5.65
N ARG A 155 7.96 8.78 -6.90
CA ARG A 155 9.01 9.73 -7.28
C ARG A 155 8.81 11.13 -6.69
N TYR A 156 7.56 11.55 -6.50
CA TYR A 156 7.21 12.90 -6.06
C TYR A 156 6.49 12.94 -4.70
N PHE A 157 6.48 11.83 -3.94
CA PHE A 157 5.70 11.70 -2.71
C PHE A 157 5.96 12.80 -1.66
N ASP A 158 7.22 13.24 -1.53
CA ASP A 158 7.64 14.30 -0.60
C ASP A 158 7.15 15.72 -1.02
N VAL A 159 6.72 15.88 -2.27
CA VAL A 159 6.33 17.17 -2.89
C VAL A 159 4.81 17.30 -3.04
N LEU A 160 4.11 16.17 -3.17
CA LEU A 160 2.64 16.11 -3.29
C LEU A 160 1.96 16.20 -1.91
N ASP A 161 0.76 16.77 -1.83
CA ASP A 161 -0.05 16.70 -0.61
C ASP A 161 -0.51 15.24 -0.37
N GLN A 162 -0.02 14.62 0.71
CA GLN A 162 -0.28 13.21 1.02
C GLN A 162 -1.76 12.97 1.37
N ALA A 163 -2.49 13.97 1.85
CA ALA A 163 -3.93 13.89 2.10
C ALA A 163 -4.75 14.00 0.81
N LYS A 164 -4.29 14.74 -0.22
CA LYS A 164 -4.85 14.71 -1.58
C LYS A 164 -4.61 13.36 -2.23
N VAL A 165 -3.36 12.86 -2.22
CA VAL A 165 -3.01 11.54 -2.75
C VAL A 165 -3.89 10.46 -2.09
N ALA A 166 -3.93 10.41 -0.76
CA ALA A 166 -4.74 9.46 0.00
C ALA A 166 -6.26 9.51 -0.28
N ARG A 167 -6.77 10.64 -0.80
CA ARG A 167 -8.20 10.89 -1.01
C ARG A 167 -8.65 10.66 -2.46
N PHE A 168 -7.84 11.08 -3.42
CA PHE A 168 -8.26 11.16 -4.84
C PHE A 168 -7.54 10.16 -5.75
N GLN A 169 -6.32 9.73 -5.41
CA GLN A 169 -5.56 8.79 -6.22
C GLN A 169 -5.88 7.33 -5.90
N THR A 170 -5.71 6.46 -6.90
CA THR A 170 -5.82 5.00 -6.76
C THR A 170 -4.43 4.39 -6.75
N PHE A 171 -4.14 3.51 -5.80
CA PHE A 171 -2.83 2.89 -5.60
C PHE A 171 -2.95 1.52 -4.93
N SER A 172 -1.90 0.71 -5.00
CA SER A 172 -1.80 -0.63 -4.45
C SER A 172 -1.82 -0.68 -2.93
N GLU A 173 -2.04 -1.88 -2.37
CA GLU A 173 -1.84 -2.12 -0.95
C GLU A 173 -0.35 -2.00 -0.58
N GLU A 174 0.54 -2.43 -1.48
CA GLU A 174 2.00 -2.30 -1.38
C GLU A 174 2.46 -0.85 -1.21
N PHE A 175 1.97 0.07 -2.04
CA PHE A 175 2.25 1.51 -1.93
C PHE A 175 1.78 2.06 -0.58
N PHE A 176 0.56 1.70 -0.15
CA PHE A 176 0.04 2.12 1.15
C PHE A 176 0.84 1.54 2.32
N ILE A 177 1.32 0.31 2.24
CA ILE A 177 2.16 -0.32 3.27
C ILE A 177 3.57 0.29 3.30
N ARG A 178 4.09 0.77 2.16
CA ARG A 178 5.38 1.46 2.05
C ARG A 178 5.34 2.84 2.70
N HIS A 179 4.33 3.64 2.37
CA HIS A 179 4.15 5.04 2.82
C HIS A 179 3.16 5.18 3.99
N TYR A 180 2.91 4.11 4.76
CA TYR A 180 1.85 4.08 5.77
C TYR A 180 2.02 5.14 6.87
N ASP A 181 3.26 5.40 7.28
CA ASP A 181 3.53 6.30 8.41
C ASP A 181 3.32 7.79 8.05
N ASP A 182 3.21 8.11 6.75
CA ASP A 182 2.89 9.43 6.19
C ASP A 182 1.43 9.51 5.68
N LEU A 183 0.91 8.42 5.11
CA LEU A 183 -0.47 8.33 4.58
C LEU A 183 -1.48 8.12 5.72
N SER A 184 -2.30 9.14 5.98
CA SER A 184 -3.39 9.03 6.97
C SER A 184 -4.38 7.91 6.64
N GLU A 185 -4.29 6.80 7.37
CA GLU A 185 -5.19 5.63 7.28
C GLU A 185 -6.68 5.99 7.31
N THR A 186 -7.06 7.06 8.02
CA THR A 186 -8.45 7.49 8.16
C THR A 186 -8.94 8.23 6.92
N ILE A 187 -8.03 8.85 6.15
CA ILE A 187 -8.33 9.35 4.81
C ILE A 187 -8.39 8.16 3.85
N VAL A 188 -7.33 7.34 3.76
CA VAL A 188 -7.24 6.20 2.82
C VAL A 188 -8.44 5.25 2.95
N LEU A 189 -8.77 4.81 4.17
CA LEU A 189 -9.77 3.75 4.39
C LEU A 189 -11.23 4.26 4.42
N LYS A 190 -11.47 5.57 4.57
CA LYS A 190 -12.84 6.14 4.65
C LYS A 190 -13.18 7.11 3.52
N GLN A 191 -12.21 7.88 3.04
CA GLN A 191 -12.38 8.94 2.02
C GLN A 191 -11.76 8.58 0.66
N GLY A 192 -10.63 7.85 0.66
CA GLY A 192 -9.89 7.45 -0.54
C GLY A 192 -10.72 6.67 -1.55
N VAL A 193 -10.31 6.67 -2.83
CA VAL A 193 -11.06 5.99 -3.91
C VAL A 193 -10.83 4.48 -4.00
N ASN A 194 -9.70 3.99 -3.48
CA ASN A 194 -9.25 2.59 -3.53
C ASN A 194 -10.34 1.55 -3.22
N SER A 195 -10.42 0.49 -4.04
CA SER A 195 -11.39 -0.62 -3.87
C SER A 195 -11.17 -1.36 -2.54
N TRP A 196 -9.93 -1.72 -2.26
CA TRP A 196 -9.47 -2.41 -1.04
C TRP A 196 -9.66 -1.59 0.25
N LYS A 197 -10.15 -0.34 0.21
CA LYS A 197 -10.62 0.32 1.46
C LYS A 197 -11.70 -0.51 2.16
N LYS A 198 -12.51 -1.23 1.37
CA LYS A 198 -13.49 -2.22 1.86
C LYS A 198 -12.79 -3.50 2.34
N LYS A 199 -13.07 -3.92 3.57
CA LYS A 199 -12.47 -5.10 4.21
C LYS A 199 -12.61 -6.42 3.43
N ALA A 200 -13.66 -6.57 2.63
CA ALA A 200 -13.89 -7.75 1.79
C ALA A 200 -12.99 -7.81 0.55
N ASP A 201 -12.51 -6.65 0.09
CA ASP A 201 -11.70 -6.50 -1.13
C ASP A 201 -10.19 -6.37 -0.81
N ARG A 202 -9.81 -6.48 0.47
CA ARG A 202 -8.41 -6.43 0.96
C ARG A 202 -7.70 -7.78 0.87
N SER A 203 -6.40 -7.77 0.61
CA SER A 203 -5.57 -8.97 0.77
C SER A 203 -5.43 -9.42 2.24
N ARG A 204 -4.88 -10.62 2.43
CA ARG A 204 -4.47 -11.10 3.77
C ARG A 204 -3.33 -10.26 4.35
N LYS A 205 -2.38 -9.82 3.52
CA LYS A 205 -1.22 -8.99 3.88
C LYS A 205 -1.65 -7.64 4.46
N LEU A 206 -2.52 -6.89 3.79
CA LEU A 206 -2.99 -5.59 4.31
C LEU A 206 -3.85 -5.74 5.57
N ASN A 207 -4.75 -6.74 5.62
CA ASN A 207 -5.50 -7.02 6.84
C ASN A 207 -4.58 -7.39 8.03
N THR A 208 -3.50 -8.13 7.75
CA THR A 208 -2.46 -8.49 8.74
C THR A 208 -1.76 -7.23 9.26
N PHE A 209 -1.25 -6.41 8.34
CA PHE A 209 -0.52 -5.18 8.62
C PHE A 209 -1.34 -4.17 9.42
N LEU A 210 -2.56 -3.86 8.97
CA LEU A 210 -3.47 -2.93 9.65
C LEU A 210 -3.75 -3.37 11.08
N ARG A 211 -4.07 -4.66 11.32
CA ARG A 211 -4.31 -5.16 12.68
C ARG A 211 -3.06 -5.02 13.56
N LEU A 212 -1.84 -5.19 13.02
CA LEU A 212 -0.59 -5.04 13.78
C LEU A 212 -0.25 -3.57 14.08
N LYS A 213 -0.53 -2.63 13.16
CA LYS A 213 -0.47 -1.18 13.44
C LYS A 213 -1.57 -0.72 14.42
N GLY A 214 -2.48 -1.61 14.85
CA GLY A 214 -3.56 -1.35 15.83
C GLY A 214 -4.89 -0.90 15.22
N VAL A 215 -4.99 -0.92 13.88
CA VAL A 215 -6.08 -0.33 13.11
C VAL A 215 -7.28 -1.28 13.05
N GLN A 216 -8.45 -0.83 13.51
CA GLN A 216 -9.66 -1.65 13.57
C GLN A 216 -10.80 -1.06 12.72
N PHE A 217 -10.78 -1.42 11.43
CA PHE A 217 -11.86 -1.21 10.46
C PHE A 217 -12.16 -2.52 9.70
#